data_AF-A0A2D0JNK4-F1
#
_entry.id   AF-A0A2D0JNK4-F1
#
_cell.length_a   1.000
_cell.length_b   1.000
_cell.length_c   1.000
_cell.angle_alpha   90.00
_cell.angle_beta   90.00
_cell.angle_gamma   90.00
#
_symmetry.space_group_name_H-M   'P 1'
#
loop_
_entity.id
_entity.type
_entity.pdbx_description
1 polymer ?
#
loop_
_entity_poly.entity_id
_entity_poly.type
_entity_poly.pdbx_seq_one_letter_code
_entity_poly.pdbx_strand_id
1 'polypeptide(L)'
;MPFYPPFKTSFEQGDLIFGLSRERVKYAQKYPQFGFARFLDTKNISTIDRYSITQREYDIRKKFEHKIPSNQESFDNAIKNHCKYNSIRHYAAKLDIDFGSKNVHYPEQVTSRKCKAGLSWFSQSLTRSCIHFILDEIDIERVIYKLSENKRKKKSSYTGSELRWIYRNRRDPKVRSCIQFWREGVPVAPPWIEGKDASLWQNYHPKFENSEIELGEFAETALGM
;
A
#
# COMPACT_ATOMS: atom_id res chain seq x y z
N MET A 1 15.19 -9.95 3.34
CA MET A 1 15.59 -8.96 2.33
C MET A 1 14.35 -8.55 1.59
N PRO A 2 13.66 -7.44 1.91
CA PRO A 2 13.74 -6.45 2.97
C PRO A 2 13.09 -6.92 4.29
N PHE A 3 12.51 -6.01 5.09
CA PHE A 3 12.51 -5.94 6.57
C PHE A 3 13.91 -5.92 7.22
N TYR A 4 14.86 -6.69 6.70
CA TYR A 4 16.22 -6.79 7.24
C TYR A 4 17.26 -6.40 6.18
N PRO A 5 18.44 -5.91 6.59
CA PRO A 5 19.54 -5.58 5.69
C PRO A 5 20.02 -6.77 4.84
N PRO A 6 20.71 -6.52 3.71
CA PRO A 6 20.93 -5.21 3.09
C PRO A 6 19.67 -4.49 2.57
N PHE A 7 19.50 -3.21 2.91
CA PHE A 7 18.39 -2.42 2.40
C PHE A 7 18.65 -1.91 0.98
N LYS A 8 17.58 -1.74 0.21
CA LYS A 8 17.62 -1.02 -1.07
C LYS A 8 17.96 0.45 -0.80
N THR A 9 18.90 0.99 -1.56
CA THR A 9 19.44 2.34 -1.36
C THR A 9 18.76 3.40 -2.24
N SER A 10 18.00 2.99 -3.26
CA SER A 10 17.26 3.87 -4.15
C SER A 10 15.90 3.30 -4.54
N PHE A 11 14.94 4.17 -4.81
CA PHE A 11 13.69 3.86 -5.48
C PHE A 11 13.96 3.59 -6.97
N GLU A 12 13.41 2.51 -7.50
CA GLU A 12 13.57 2.10 -8.89
C GLU A 12 12.23 2.03 -9.63
N GLN A 13 12.31 1.98 -10.96
CA GLN A 13 11.12 1.79 -11.78
C GLN A 13 10.47 0.44 -11.44
N GLY A 14 9.17 0.49 -11.16
CA GLY A 14 8.38 -0.68 -10.77
C GLY A 14 8.17 -0.80 -9.25
N ASP A 15 8.91 -0.05 -8.44
CA ASP A 15 8.66 0.05 -7.00
C ASP A 15 7.36 0.81 -6.70
N LEU A 16 6.75 0.54 -5.53
CA LEU A 16 5.59 1.28 -5.02
C LEU A 16 5.94 2.05 -3.76
N ILE A 17 5.28 3.19 -3.54
CA ILE A 17 5.42 3.98 -2.31
C ILE A 17 4.10 4.07 -1.53
N PHE A 18 4.19 3.73 -0.25
CA PHE A 18 3.12 3.75 0.74
C PHE A 18 3.51 4.65 1.92
N GLY A 19 2.53 5.06 2.71
CA GLY A 19 2.70 6.05 3.77
C GLY A 19 1.69 7.19 3.65
N LEU A 20 1.82 8.20 4.50
CA LEU A 20 0.95 9.37 4.45
C LEU A 20 1.14 10.13 3.13
N SER A 21 0.05 10.60 2.53
CA SER A 21 0.09 11.22 1.19
C SER A 21 1.09 12.39 1.11
N ARG A 22 1.11 13.26 2.13
CA ARG A 22 2.04 14.39 2.21
C ARG A 22 3.50 13.95 2.32
N GLU A 23 3.77 12.90 3.09
CA GLU A 23 5.12 12.38 3.26
C GLU A 23 5.64 11.70 1.99
N ARG A 24 4.79 10.97 1.25
CA ARG A 24 5.18 10.43 -0.07
C ARG A 24 5.65 11.52 -1.03
N VAL A 25 4.96 12.66 -1.06
CA VAL A 25 5.35 13.82 -1.89
C VAL A 25 6.66 14.43 -1.40
N LYS A 26 6.80 14.66 -0.08
CA LYS A 26 8.05 15.16 0.51
C LYS A 26 9.23 14.26 0.20
N TYR A 27 9.05 12.94 0.24
CA TYR A 27 10.12 11.99 -0.06
C TYR A 27 10.64 12.13 -1.48
N ALA A 28 9.72 12.18 -2.44
CA ALA A 28 10.08 12.39 -3.85
C ALA A 28 10.83 13.70 -4.09
N GLN A 29 10.53 14.75 -3.31
CA GLN A 29 11.10 16.09 -3.46
C GLN A 29 12.39 16.32 -2.67
N LYS A 30 12.55 15.70 -1.50
CA LYS A 30 13.61 16.01 -0.53
C LYS A 30 14.75 15.01 -0.56
N TYR A 31 14.46 13.73 -0.78
CA TYR A 31 15.42 12.65 -0.57
C TYR A 31 15.97 12.14 -1.92
N PRO A 32 17.29 12.23 -2.17
CA PRO A 32 17.92 11.77 -3.41
C PRO A 32 17.63 10.32 -3.75
N GLN A 33 17.47 9.47 -2.74
CA GLN A 33 17.11 8.06 -2.87
C GLN A 33 15.76 7.87 -3.60
N PHE A 34 14.88 8.89 -3.55
CA PHE A 34 13.54 8.85 -4.13
C PHE A 34 13.35 9.79 -5.33
N GLY A 35 14.33 10.64 -5.69
CA GLY A 35 14.19 11.42 -6.93
C GLY A 35 14.90 12.75 -7.10
N PHE A 36 15.92 13.13 -6.33
CA PHE A 36 16.46 14.50 -6.42
C PHE A 36 17.19 14.86 -7.76
N ALA A 37 17.44 13.92 -8.69
CA ALA A 37 18.11 14.25 -9.97
C ALA A 37 17.69 13.45 -11.22
N ARG A 38 16.87 12.39 -11.13
CA ARG A 38 16.48 11.56 -12.30
C ARG A 38 15.01 11.71 -12.74
N PHE A 39 14.17 12.37 -11.94
CA PHE A 39 12.75 12.50 -12.23
C PHE A 39 12.27 13.90 -11.83
N LEU A 40 12.44 14.88 -12.72
CA LEU A 40 11.89 16.25 -12.61
C LEU A 40 10.35 16.29 -12.59
N ASP A 41 9.68 15.14 -12.52
CA ASP A 41 8.24 15.03 -12.39
C ASP A 41 7.90 14.22 -11.13
N THR A 42 7.43 14.92 -10.10
CA THR A 42 6.90 14.32 -8.86
C THR A 42 5.71 13.38 -9.13
N LYS A 43 5.16 13.36 -10.35
CA LYS A 43 4.19 12.37 -10.82
C LYS A 43 4.83 11.03 -11.22
N ASN A 44 6.14 10.83 -11.08
CA ASN A 44 6.80 9.56 -11.41
C ASN A 44 6.98 8.58 -10.24
N ILE A 45 6.67 8.96 -9.00
CA ILE A 45 6.51 7.95 -7.94
C ILE A 45 5.26 7.10 -8.22
N SER A 46 5.40 5.78 -8.15
CA SER A 46 4.28 4.88 -8.35
C SER A 46 3.57 4.63 -7.02
N THR A 47 2.29 4.94 -6.96
CA THR A 47 1.43 4.73 -5.80
C THR A 47 0.24 3.87 -6.19
N ILE A 48 -0.33 3.15 -5.21
CA ILE A 48 -1.54 2.35 -5.45
C ILE A 48 -2.74 3.20 -5.91
N ASP A 49 -2.72 4.50 -5.59
CA ASP A 49 -3.76 5.45 -6.00
C ASP A 49 -3.87 5.61 -7.52
N ARG A 50 -2.83 5.23 -8.27
CA ARG A 50 -2.79 5.34 -9.74
C ARG A 50 -3.48 4.18 -10.46
N TYR A 51 -3.61 3.05 -9.78
CA TYR A 51 -4.20 1.85 -10.35
C TYR A 51 -5.71 1.97 -10.33
N SER A 52 -6.37 1.53 -11.39
CA SER A 52 -7.83 1.48 -11.46
C SER A 52 -8.33 0.17 -10.85
N ILE A 53 -9.52 0.19 -10.26
CA ILE A 53 -10.20 -1.04 -9.80
C ILE A 53 -11.50 -1.33 -10.57
N THR A 54 -11.91 -0.40 -11.46
CA THR A 54 -13.06 -0.56 -12.35
C THR A 54 -12.73 0.01 -13.73
N GLN A 55 -13.41 -0.50 -14.77
CA GLN A 55 -13.28 0.02 -16.13
C GLN A 55 -13.64 1.51 -16.21
N ARG A 56 -14.70 1.93 -15.49
CA ARG A 56 -15.12 3.33 -15.43
C ARG A 56 -14.01 4.25 -14.90
N GLU A 57 -13.31 3.84 -13.83
CA GLU A 57 -12.17 4.61 -13.30
C GLU A 57 -11.03 4.71 -14.32
N TYR A 58 -10.73 3.60 -15.00
CA TYR A 58 -9.71 3.54 -16.03
C TYR A 58 -10.02 4.50 -17.18
N ASP A 59 -11.26 4.51 -17.68
CA ASP A 59 -11.69 5.36 -18.78
C ASP A 59 -11.66 6.85 -18.39
N ILE A 60 -12.08 7.20 -17.17
CA ILE A 60 -12.01 8.57 -16.65
C ILE A 60 -10.57 9.04 -16.54
N ARG A 61 -9.67 8.20 -16.01
CA ARG A 61 -8.24 8.52 -15.92
C ARG A 61 -7.63 8.76 -17.29
N LYS A 62 -7.97 7.93 -18.29
CA LYS A 62 -7.57 8.15 -19.68
C LYS A 62 -8.09 9.48 -20.22
N LYS A 63 -9.37 9.79 -19.98
CA LYS A 63 -10.00 11.06 -20.39
C LYS A 63 -9.31 12.28 -19.77
N PHE A 64 -8.79 12.15 -18.55
CA PHE A 64 -7.99 13.19 -17.89
C PHE A 64 -6.49 13.10 -18.16
N GLU A 65 -6.07 12.28 -19.14
CA GLU A 65 -4.67 12.12 -19.56
C GLU A 65 -3.73 11.67 -18.43
N HIS A 66 -4.27 10.95 -17.44
CA HIS A 66 -3.47 10.37 -16.37
C HIS A 66 -2.62 9.21 -16.93
N LYS A 67 -1.32 9.22 -16.61
CA LYS A 67 -0.42 8.09 -16.93
C LYS A 67 -0.85 6.83 -16.17
N ILE A 68 -1.36 5.87 -16.94
CA ILE A 68 -1.79 4.55 -16.47
C ILE A 68 -0.56 3.68 -16.17
N PRO A 69 -0.52 2.94 -15.04
CA PRO A 69 0.57 2.01 -14.75
C PRO A 69 0.67 0.90 -15.81
N SER A 70 1.89 0.53 -16.21
CA SER A 70 2.13 -0.53 -17.20
C SER A 70 1.66 -1.91 -16.73
N ASN A 71 1.61 -2.14 -15.43
CA ASN A 71 1.16 -3.37 -14.78
C ASN A 71 -0.30 -3.28 -14.27
N GLN A 72 -1.11 -2.38 -14.82
CA GLN A 72 -2.54 -2.26 -14.50
C GLN A 72 -3.29 -3.58 -14.70
N GLU A 73 -3.07 -4.27 -15.82
CA GLU A 73 -3.75 -5.55 -16.12
C GLU A 73 -3.40 -6.65 -15.10
N SER A 74 -2.13 -6.71 -14.67
CA SER A 74 -1.70 -7.62 -13.60
C SER A 74 -2.45 -7.36 -12.29
N PHE A 75 -2.61 -6.07 -11.92
CA PHE A 75 -3.37 -5.70 -10.74
C PHE A 75 -4.86 -6.04 -10.88
N ASP A 76 -5.46 -5.80 -12.05
CA ASP A 76 -6.86 -6.12 -12.31
C ASP A 76 -7.14 -7.63 -12.20
N ASN A 77 -6.26 -8.46 -12.76
CA ASN A 77 -6.33 -9.91 -12.65
C ASN A 77 -6.18 -10.37 -11.20
N ALA A 78 -5.23 -9.79 -10.46
CA ALA A 78 -5.04 -10.11 -9.05
C ALA A 78 -6.27 -9.77 -8.21
N ILE A 79 -6.89 -8.60 -8.39
CA ILE A 79 -8.12 -8.26 -7.66
C ILE A 79 -9.28 -9.17 -8.08
N LYS A 80 -9.45 -9.42 -9.38
CA LYS A 80 -10.54 -10.26 -9.90
C LYS A 80 -10.56 -11.64 -9.22
N ASN A 81 -9.39 -12.23 -9.03
CA ASN A 81 -9.24 -13.56 -8.46
C ASN A 81 -9.09 -13.57 -6.93
N HIS A 82 -9.01 -12.40 -6.27
CA HIS A 82 -8.81 -12.35 -4.83
C HIS A 82 -10.11 -12.56 -4.06
N CYS A 83 -10.21 -13.65 -3.28
CA CYS A 83 -11.37 -14.01 -2.45
C CYS A 83 -11.98 -12.87 -1.60
N LYS A 84 -11.14 -11.98 -1.08
CA LYS A 84 -11.53 -10.92 -0.14
C LYS A 84 -11.76 -9.56 -0.79
N TYR A 85 -10.96 -9.23 -1.80
CA TYR A 85 -10.94 -7.89 -2.39
C TYR A 85 -11.66 -7.80 -3.73
N ASN A 86 -12.03 -8.92 -4.38
CA ASN A 86 -12.75 -8.93 -5.66
C ASN A 86 -14.01 -8.03 -5.67
N SER A 87 -14.71 -7.94 -4.54
CA SER A 87 -15.95 -7.20 -4.38
C SER A 87 -15.82 -5.71 -4.69
N ILE A 88 -14.63 -5.12 -4.57
CA ILE A 88 -14.42 -3.68 -4.84
C ILE A 88 -14.64 -3.33 -6.32
N ARG A 89 -14.55 -4.32 -7.22
CA ARG A 89 -14.76 -4.14 -8.67
C ARG A 89 -16.21 -3.78 -9.04
N HIS A 90 -17.16 -4.04 -8.14
CA HIS A 90 -18.58 -3.73 -8.37
C HIS A 90 -18.99 -2.31 -7.94
N TYR A 91 -18.03 -1.48 -7.50
CA TYR A 91 -18.32 -0.14 -6.96
C TYR A 91 -18.27 0.98 -8.01
N ALA A 92 -18.30 0.66 -9.31
CA ALA A 92 -18.24 1.66 -10.40
C ALA A 92 -19.36 2.71 -10.30
N ALA A 93 -20.54 2.34 -9.81
CA ALA A 93 -21.66 3.26 -9.63
C ALA A 93 -21.46 4.25 -8.46
N LYS A 94 -20.55 3.94 -7.52
CA LYS A 94 -20.24 4.75 -6.32
C LYS A 94 -18.97 5.59 -6.49
N LEU A 95 -18.46 5.69 -7.72
CA LEU A 95 -17.32 6.51 -8.06
C LEU A 95 -17.74 7.98 -8.12
N ASP A 96 -17.10 8.81 -7.32
CA ASP A 96 -17.21 10.26 -7.36
C ASP A 96 -16.04 10.85 -8.15
N ILE A 97 -16.28 11.93 -8.90
CA ILE A 97 -15.28 12.56 -9.76
C ILE A 97 -15.12 14.01 -9.32
N ASP A 98 -13.94 14.35 -8.84
CA ASP A 98 -13.56 15.73 -8.61
C ASP A 98 -12.98 16.31 -9.90
N PHE A 99 -13.78 17.10 -10.61
CA PHE A 99 -13.36 17.75 -11.86
C PHE A 99 -12.28 18.82 -11.65
N GLY A 100 -12.19 19.42 -10.46
CA GLY A 100 -11.19 20.42 -10.13
C GLY A 100 -9.80 19.79 -9.97
N SER A 101 -9.71 18.70 -9.20
CA SER A 101 -8.45 17.96 -9.03
C SER A 101 -8.23 16.86 -10.08
N LYS A 102 -9.22 16.63 -10.96
CA LYS A 102 -9.29 15.54 -11.95
C LYS A 102 -9.13 14.14 -11.34
N ASN A 103 -9.44 14.00 -10.05
CA ASN A 103 -9.30 12.76 -9.32
C ASN A 103 -10.62 12.00 -9.20
N VAL A 104 -10.47 10.70 -8.93
CA VAL A 104 -11.58 9.79 -8.67
C VAL A 104 -11.56 9.38 -7.21
N HIS A 105 -12.73 9.38 -6.59
CA HIS A 105 -12.91 9.03 -5.20
C HIS A 105 -13.89 7.88 -5.06
N TYR A 106 -13.56 6.96 -4.15
CA TYR A 106 -14.48 5.92 -3.72
C TYR A 106 -14.84 6.11 -2.25
N PRO A 107 -15.93 5.49 -1.78
CA PRO A 107 -16.20 5.37 -0.36
C PRO A 107 -15.00 4.81 0.40
N GLU A 108 -14.82 5.27 1.63
CA GLU A 108 -13.66 4.94 2.47
C GLU A 108 -13.36 3.45 2.59
N GLN A 109 -14.41 2.62 2.69
CA GLN A 109 -14.26 1.17 2.75
C GLN A 109 -13.63 0.59 1.49
N VAL A 110 -13.99 1.11 0.31
CA VAL A 110 -13.47 0.66 -0.99
C VAL A 110 -12.02 1.09 -1.13
N THR A 111 -11.71 2.36 -0.80
CA THR A 111 -10.33 2.89 -0.81
C THR A 111 -9.43 2.07 0.12
N SER A 112 -9.87 1.80 1.35
CA SER A 112 -9.11 0.96 2.29
C SER A 112 -8.85 -0.44 1.73
N ARG A 113 -9.85 -1.07 1.08
CA ARG A 113 -9.69 -2.39 0.46
C ARG A 113 -8.75 -2.35 -0.74
N LYS A 114 -8.83 -1.33 -1.60
CA LYS A 114 -7.93 -1.11 -2.73
C LYS A 114 -6.47 -1.03 -2.26
N CYS A 115 -6.18 -0.25 -1.21
CA CYS A 115 -4.83 -0.16 -0.66
C CYS A 115 -4.27 -1.51 -0.21
N LYS A 116 -5.07 -2.31 0.52
CA LYS A 116 -4.67 -3.64 0.96
C LYS A 116 -4.57 -4.65 -0.18
N ALA A 117 -5.44 -4.55 -1.18
CA ALA A 117 -5.33 -5.33 -2.40
C ALA A 117 -4.02 -5.03 -3.14
N GLY A 118 -3.61 -3.76 -3.16
CA GLY A 118 -2.31 -3.35 -3.69
C GLY A 118 -1.13 -3.98 -2.95
N LEU A 119 -1.13 -3.94 -1.61
CA LEU A 119 -0.11 -4.61 -0.80
C LEU A 119 -0.07 -6.12 -1.07
N SER A 120 -1.23 -6.78 -1.11
CA SER A 120 -1.34 -8.22 -1.36
C SER A 120 -0.82 -8.58 -2.76
N TRP A 121 -1.33 -7.91 -3.79
CA TRP A 121 -0.93 -8.13 -5.18
C TRP A 121 0.56 -7.94 -5.37
N PHE A 122 1.10 -6.82 -4.89
CA PHE A 122 2.50 -6.51 -5.11
C PHE A 122 3.42 -7.46 -4.35
N SER A 123 3.03 -7.88 -3.14
CA SER A 123 3.79 -8.89 -2.38
C SER A 123 3.83 -10.25 -3.08
N GLN A 124 2.84 -10.55 -3.94
CA GLN A 124 2.79 -11.81 -4.68
C GLN A 124 3.54 -11.75 -6.02
N SER A 125 3.94 -10.56 -6.48
CA SER A 125 4.68 -10.39 -7.73
C SER A 125 6.05 -11.07 -7.64
N LEU A 126 6.44 -11.83 -8.68
CA LEU A 126 7.76 -12.44 -8.80
C LEU A 126 8.85 -11.44 -9.24
N THR A 127 8.51 -10.16 -9.37
CA THR A 127 9.46 -9.12 -9.77
C THR A 127 10.38 -8.74 -8.60
N ARG A 128 11.59 -8.26 -8.91
CA ARG A 128 12.55 -7.69 -7.92
C ARG A 128 12.11 -6.33 -7.34
N SER A 129 10.83 -6.00 -7.44
CA SER A 129 10.30 -4.68 -7.09
C SER A 129 10.01 -4.59 -5.59
N CYS A 130 10.12 -3.38 -5.04
CA CYS A 130 10.02 -3.10 -3.61
C CYS A 130 8.85 -2.17 -3.29
N ILE A 131 8.19 -2.41 -2.16
CA ILE A 131 7.29 -1.45 -1.53
C ILE A 131 8.09 -0.62 -0.53
N HIS A 132 8.21 0.67 -0.78
CA HIS A 132 8.80 1.64 0.13
C HIS A 132 7.71 2.21 1.03
N PHE A 133 7.70 1.85 2.31
CA PHE A 133 6.73 2.31 3.29
C PHE A 133 7.33 3.41 4.18
N ILE A 134 6.83 4.63 4.03
CA ILE A 134 7.30 5.78 4.82
C ILE A 134 6.62 5.80 6.18
N LEU A 135 7.41 5.86 7.25
CA LEU A 135 6.94 5.89 8.64
C LEU A 135 6.79 7.32 9.21
N ASP A 136 7.32 8.32 8.52
CA ASP A 136 7.34 9.71 9.01
C ASP A 136 5.91 10.23 9.26
N GLU A 137 5.77 11.02 10.32
CA GLU A 137 4.49 11.62 10.77
C GLU A 137 3.36 10.62 11.08
N ILE A 138 3.62 9.30 11.07
CA ILE A 138 2.64 8.30 11.49
C ILE A 138 2.62 8.23 13.03
N ASP A 139 1.47 8.55 13.60
CA ASP A 139 1.17 8.29 15.01
C ASP A 139 0.92 6.78 15.23
N ILE A 140 1.99 6.06 15.60
CA ILE A 140 1.96 4.60 15.79
C ILE A 140 1.00 4.17 16.90
N GLU A 141 0.86 4.98 17.96
CA GLU A 141 -0.09 4.73 19.05
C GLU A 141 -1.53 4.71 18.52
N ARG A 142 -1.93 5.72 17.74
CA ARG A 142 -3.25 5.75 17.07
C ARG A 142 -3.44 4.58 16.11
N VAL A 143 -2.38 4.16 15.41
CA VAL A 143 -2.44 2.99 14.53
C VAL A 143 -2.79 1.73 15.32
N ILE A 144 -2.10 1.50 16.44
CA ILE A 144 -2.25 0.30 17.27
C ILE A 144 -3.64 0.24 17.91
N TYR A 145 -4.04 1.33 18.57
CA TYR A 145 -5.31 1.39 19.30
C TYR A 145 -6.51 1.72 18.39
N LYS A 146 -6.29 1.91 17.09
CA LYS A 146 -7.32 2.27 16.09
C LYS A 146 -8.10 3.52 16.50
N LEU A 147 -7.42 4.48 17.11
CA LEU A 147 -8.02 5.72 17.56
C LEU A 147 -8.40 6.56 16.34
N SER A 148 -9.65 7.01 16.30
CA SER A 148 -10.09 7.94 15.26
C SER A 148 -9.68 9.36 15.62
N GLU A 149 -9.20 10.13 14.65
CA GLU A 149 -8.91 11.57 14.84
C GLU A 149 -10.15 12.38 15.26
N ASN A 150 -11.33 11.85 14.96
CA ASN A 150 -12.60 12.51 15.21
C ASN A 150 -13.47 11.60 16.09
N LYS A 151 -13.60 11.90 17.39
CA LYS A 151 -14.38 11.06 18.35
C LYS A 151 -15.83 10.80 17.91
N ARG A 152 -16.39 11.63 17.02
CA ARG A 152 -17.73 11.50 16.44
C ARG A 152 -17.81 10.58 15.21
N LYS A 153 -16.68 10.23 14.59
CA LYS A 153 -16.60 9.35 13.42
C LYS A 153 -15.51 8.31 13.69
N LYS A 154 -15.90 7.06 13.97
CA LYS A 154 -14.99 5.88 14.11
C LYS A 154 -14.28 5.58 12.78
N LYS A 155 -13.42 6.49 12.32
CA LYS A 155 -12.70 6.40 11.05
C LYS A 155 -11.25 6.05 11.34
N SER A 156 -10.77 5.04 10.63
CA SER A 156 -9.38 4.62 10.68
C SER A 156 -8.63 5.26 9.53
N SER A 157 -7.41 5.74 9.77
CA SER A 157 -6.48 6.10 8.70
C SER A 157 -6.28 4.91 7.72
N TYR A 158 -6.19 5.23 6.42
CA TYR A 158 -5.82 4.25 5.38
C TYR A 158 -4.42 3.72 5.64
N THR A 159 -3.45 4.62 5.86
CA THR A 159 -2.06 4.28 6.19
C THR A 159 -1.96 3.44 7.46
N GLY A 160 -2.76 3.75 8.49
CA GLY A 160 -2.83 2.90 9.67
C GLY A 160 -3.39 1.49 9.38
N SER A 161 -4.35 1.38 8.47
CA SER A 161 -4.88 0.08 8.04
C SER A 161 -3.88 -0.71 7.19
N GLU A 162 -3.12 -0.04 6.34
CA GLU A 162 -2.02 -0.60 5.55
C GLU A 162 -0.93 -1.13 6.48
N LEU A 163 -0.45 -0.33 7.44
CA LEU A 163 0.61 -0.75 8.36
C LEU A 163 0.18 -1.94 9.24
N ARG A 164 -1.08 -1.93 9.72
CA ARG A 164 -1.66 -3.09 10.42
C ARG A 164 -1.86 -4.31 9.52
N TRP A 165 -2.07 -4.13 8.21
CA TRP A 165 -2.11 -5.24 7.27
C TRP A 165 -0.72 -5.86 7.14
N ILE A 166 0.31 -5.04 6.97
CA ILE A 166 1.71 -5.50 6.89
C ILE A 166 2.10 -6.24 8.17
N TYR A 167 1.80 -5.68 9.35
CA TYR A 167 2.07 -6.36 10.61
C TYR A 167 1.41 -7.73 10.69
N ARG A 168 0.13 -7.86 10.29
CA ARG A 168 -0.60 -9.14 10.34
C ARG A 168 -0.03 -10.20 9.40
N ASN A 169 0.63 -9.79 8.32
CA ASN A 169 1.25 -10.67 7.34
C ASN A 169 2.79 -10.67 7.45
N ARG A 170 3.36 -10.13 8.54
CA ARG A 170 4.81 -9.96 8.72
C ARG A 170 5.60 -11.26 8.76
N ARG A 171 4.94 -12.40 8.91
CA ARG A 171 5.57 -13.73 8.90
C ARG A 171 5.63 -14.35 7.51
N ASP A 172 4.83 -13.86 6.55
CA ASP A 172 4.88 -14.32 5.16
C ASP A 172 6.24 -13.94 4.52
N PRO A 173 7.02 -14.91 4.03
CA PRO A 173 8.28 -14.66 3.36
C PRO A 173 8.18 -13.67 2.20
N LYS A 174 7.08 -13.70 1.42
CA LYS A 174 6.86 -12.81 0.28
C LYS A 174 6.68 -11.36 0.72
N VAL A 175 5.89 -11.14 1.77
CA VAL A 175 5.69 -9.81 2.37
C VAL A 175 7.00 -9.29 2.97
N ARG A 176 7.69 -10.13 3.74
CA ARG A 176 9.01 -9.80 4.29
C ARG A 176 10.02 -9.51 3.18
N SER A 177 9.93 -10.19 2.04
CA SER A 177 10.86 -10.08 0.92
C SER A 177 10.53 -8.97 -0.10
N CYS A 178 9.49 -8.16 0.13
CA CYS A 178 9.17 -7.04 -0.76
C CYS A 178 8.95 -5.68 -0.08
N ILE A 179 8.75 -5.58 1.24
CA ILE A 179 8.49 -4.30 1.92
C ILE A 179 9.71 -3.76 2.68
N GLN A 180 10.12 -2.53 2.38
CA GLN A 180 11.15 -1.78 3.10
C GLN A 180 10.56 -0.55 3.80
N PHE A 181 10.94 -0.33 5.05
CA PHE A 181 10.53 0.85 5.81
C PHE A 181 11.55 1.96 5.72
N TRP A 182 11.05 3.19 5.78
CA TRP A 182 11.86 4.41 5.71
C TRP A 182 11.45 5.38 6.81
N ARG A 183 12.44 6.04 7.40
CA ARG A 183 12.25 7.15 8.34
C ARG A 183 13.29 8.22 8.06
N GLU A 184 12.85 9.46 7.91
CA GLU A 184 13.67 10.62 7.57
C GLU A 184 14.63 10.41 6.39
N GLY A 185 14.22 9.63 5.38
CA GLY A 185 15.02 9.34 4.19
C GLY A 185 16.04 8.21 4.35
N VAL A 186 16.05 7.54 5.51
CA VAL A 186 16.95 6.41 5.80
C VAL A 186 16.15 5.11 5.87
N PRO A 187 16.62 4.00 5.25
CA PRO A 187 16.02 2.69 5.45
C PRO A 187 16.13 2.22 6.91
N VAL A 188 15.05 1.68 7.45
CA VAL A 188 14.98 1.21 8.84
C VAL A 188 14.35 -0.17 8.92
N ALA A 189 14.62 -0.86 10.04
CA ALA A 189 13.88 -2.06 10.39
C ALA A 189 12.38 -1.73 10.61
N PRO A 190 11.49 -2.73 10.49
CA PRO A 190 10.08 -2.56 10.78
C PRO A 190 9.81 -1.96 12.17
N PRO A 191 8.74 -1.16 12.33
CA PRO A 191 8.49 -0.40 13.55
C PRO A 191 8.14 -1.27 14.77
N TRP A 192 7.98 -2.59 14.60
CA TRP A 192 7.77 -3.57 15.67
C TRP A 192 9.05 -4.36 16.03
N ILE A 193 10.17 -4.10 15.36
CA ILE A 193 11.46 -4.75 15.63
C ILE A 193 12.37 -3.78 16.40
N GLU A 194 12.52 -2.56 15.88
CA GLU A 194 13.42 -1.55 16.44
C GLU A 194 12.78 -0.17 16.44
N GLY A 195 13.34 0.73 17.26
CA GLY A 195 12.91 2.12 17.40
C GLY A 195 11.98 2.36 18.59
N LYS A 196 11.65 3.64 18.80
CA LYS A 196 10.88 4.12 19.97
C LYS A 196 9.49 3.50 20.10
N ASP A 197 8.92 3.03 18.99
CA ASP A 197 7.55 2.53 18.92
C ASP A 197 7.46 0.99 19.00
N ALA A 198 8.60 0.28 19.08
CA ALA A 198 8.65 -1.18 18.97
C ALA A 198 7.85 -1.90 20.07
N SER A 199 7.96 -1.43 21.32
CA SER A 199 7.24 -2.01 22.45
C SER A 199 5.73 -1.82 22.34
N LEU A 200 5.25 -0.75 21.70
CA LEU A 200 3.82 -0.48 21.56
C LEU A 200 3.11 -1.58 20.76
N TRP A 201 3.80 -2.17 19.78
CA TRP A 201 3.23 -3.22 18.92
C TRP A 201 2.84 -4.49 19.68
N GLN A 202 3.35 -4.70 20.90
CA GLN A 202 2.91 -5.78 21.78
C GLN A 202 1.45 -5.61 22.21
N ASN A 203 0.93 -4.38 22.19
CA ASN A 203 -0.47 -4.08 22.52
C ASN A 203 -1.43 -4.30 21.33
N TYR A 204 -0.89 -4.48 20.12
CA TYR A 204 -1.71 -4.72 18.93
C TYR A 204 -2.05 -6.21 18.81
N HIS A 205 -3.28 -6.56 19.21
CA HIS A 205 -3.81 -7.92 19.11
C HIS A 205 -4.75 -8.04 17.90
N PRO A 206 -4.25 -8.49 16.72
CA PRO A 206 -5.11 -8.67 15.57
C PRO A 206 -6.09 -9.82 15.80
N LYS A 207 -7.35 -9.66 15.36
CA LYS A 207 -8.36 -10.75 15.42
C LYS A 207 -7.92 -12.01 14.66
N PHE A 208 -7.11 -11.82 13.62
CA PHE A 208 -6.54 -12.89 12.82
C PHE A 208 -5.11 -12.47 12.46
N GLU A 209 -4.14 -13.31 12.81
CA GLU A 209 -2.75 -13.23 12.38
C GLU A 209 -2.56 -14.22 11.23
N ASN A 210 -1.80 -13.84 10.19
CA ASN A 210 -1.59 -14.68 9.01
C ASN A 210 -2.89 -15.25 8.41
N SER A 211 -3.99 -14.48 8.34
CA SER A 211 -5.33 -15.07 8.18
C SER A 211 -5.31 -16.24 7.20
N GLU A 212 -5.65 -17.42 7.68
CA GLU A 212 -5.78 -18.64 6.86
C GLU A 212 -6.80 -18.47 5.73
N ILE A 213 -7.54 -17.35 5.70
CA ILE A 213 -8.38 -16.91 4.57
C ILE A 213 -7.58 -16.14 3.51
N GLU A 214 -6.52 -15.40 3.92
CA GLU A 214 -5.52 -14.84 3.00
C GLU A 214 -4.47 -15.89 2.61
N LEU A 215 -4.27 -16.97 3.41
CA LEU A 215 -3.33 -18.06 3.12
C LEU A 215 -3.96 -19.36 2.53
N GLY A 216 -5.25 -19.61 2.74
CA GLY A 216 -5.93 -20.88 2.44
C GLY A 216 -6.16 -21.15 0.97
N GLU A 217 -5.97 -20.16 0.11
CA GLU A 217 -5.91 -20.33 -1.36
C GLU A 217 -4.50 -20.69 -1.86
N PHE A 218 -3.45 -20.65 -1.01
CA PHE A 218 -2.08 -20.94 -1.46
C PHE A 218 -1.77 -22.43 -1.65
N ALA A 219 -2.58 -23.35 -1.11
CA ALA A 219 -2.42 -24.77 -1.40
C ALA A 219 -3.07 -25.15 -2.74
N GLU A 220 -4.23 -24.58 -3.09
CA GLU A 220 -4.99 -24.98 -4.28
C GLU A 220 -4.49 -24.33 -5.58
N THR A 221 -3.89 -23.14 -5.54
CA THR A 221 -3.38 -22.52 -6.78
C THR A 221 -1.97 -23.01 -7.17
N ALA A 222 -1.21 -23.58 -6.23
CA ALA A 222 0.13 -24.14 -6.49
C ALA A 222 0.10 -25.65 -6.80
N LEU A 223 -0.96 -26.34 -6.41
CA LEU A 223 -1.26 -27.72 -6.78
C LEU A 223 -2.44 -27.68 -7.75
N GLY A 224 -2.17 -27.53 -9.05
CA GLY A 224 -3.23 -27.46 -10.07
C GLY A 224 -4.31 -28.52 -9.87
N MET A 225 -5.48 -28.06 -9.44
CA MET A 225 -6.79 -28.68 -9.61
C MET A 225 -7.73 -27.61 -10.18
#